data_AF-A0A937ZV68-F1
#
_entry.id   AF-A0A937ZV68-F1
#
_cell.length_a   1.000
_cell.length_b   1.000
_cell.length_c   1.000
_cell.angle_alpha   90.00
_cell.angle_beta   90.00
_cell.angle_gamma   90.00
#
_symmetry.space_group_name_H-M   'P 1'
#
loop_
_entity.id
_entity.type
_entity.pdbx_description
1 polymer ?
#
loop_
_entity_poly.entity_id
_entity_poly.type
_entity_poly.pdbx_seq_one_letter_code
_entity_poly.pdbx_strand_id
1 'polypeptide(L)'
;MTAPFADALLEDALARAMEGLSNNPEDPNEQVAPNPPEETGRTPKEDAQALQRALYGADYPGADPNTAENLQAWASWAHGLWTSRRESVQMHLHLVERNRLFRAGQQWISANGLGPWREPARPRDAARVVYNMIDKALDQRLQILVDQRPGFAVTPTTQDPDDKRKAQAQQLALEYQHDQQQMQRLAREAGFWAQTDGVSFWHMFWDPDRGPWDERLGEAPGQRKPLGDIGCQTLRVEQVRVSPNATATQAPHWVIIREVISKAEAAFRYGVTGLDAADTALSYGNAPTYSGSEGIGAWVLTQTTIGEGQRLRDEDVTERFTVYVAPHPDALPEGLHLIVVGDTVVFGPSPLLWNAIPVVAVRDGSSDPSYYPRPVMEQWIDHQMRVNALLSKWVENIRVNAGGRFLTRPNTIATETFMGGVTSMIEIRGAGPMSDSIQPVQGFSV
;
A
#
# COMPACT_ATOMS: atom_id res chain seq x y z
N MET A 1 21.86 -43.71 -19.82
CA MET A 1 20.62 -43.12 -20.38
C MET A 1 21.02 -41.80 -21.01
N THR A 2 21.14 -41.77 -22.33
CA THR A 2 21.37 -40.53 -23.08
C THR A 2 20.08 -39.72 -23.09
N ALA A 3 20.18 -38.42 -22.80
CA ALA A 3 19.02 -37.54 -22.80
C ALA A 3 18.39 -37.53 -24.21
N PRO A 4 17.07 -37.70 -24.37
CA PRO A 4 16.40 -37.87 -25.65
C PRO A 4 16.43 -36.65 -26.58
N PHE A 5 17.20 -35.61 -26.25
CA PHE A 5 17.32 -34.35 -26.99
C PHE A 5 18.77 -33.96 -27.28
N ALA A 6 19.74 -34.83 -26.98
CA ALA A 6 21.16 -34.52 -27.14
C ALA A 6 21.54 -34.28 -28.62
N ASP A 7 21.00 -35.07 -29.54
CA ASP A 7 21.32 -34.96 -30.97
C ASP A 7 20.72 -33.69 -31.60
N ALA A 8 19.48 -33.33 -31.23
CA ALA A 8 18.83 -32.11 -31.70
C ALA A 8 19.53 -30.82 -31.18
N LEU A 9 20.01 -30.83 -29.93
CA LEU A 9 20.80 -29.72 -29.38
C LEU A 9 22.16 -29.59 -30.07
N LEU A 10 22.76 -30.71 -30.48
CA LEU A 10 24.04 -30.71 -31.19
C LEU A 10 23.89 -30.19 -32.63
N GLU A 11 22.80 -30.54 -33.31
CA GLU A 11 22.47 -30.02 -34.64
C GLU A 11 22.17 -28.51 -34.61
N ASP A 12 21.42 -28.00 -33.61
CA ASP A 12 21.18 -26.55 -33.44
C ASP A 12 22.48 -25.79 -33.15
N ALA A 13 23.35 -26.34 -32.28
CA ALA A 13 24.64 -25.76 -31.97
C ALA A 13 25.57 -25.70 -33.20
N LEU A 14 25.57 -26.74 -34.04
CA LEU A 14 26.34 -26.78 -35.30
C LEU A 14 25.78 -25.79 -36.34
N ALA A 15 24.47 -25.68 -36.46
CA ALA A 15 23.82 -24.73 -37.37
C ALA A 15 24.17 -23.28 -36.99
N ARG A 16 24.09 -22.91 -35.70
CA ARG A 16 24.50 -21.58 -35.22
C ARG A 16 25.98 -21.29 -35.44
N ALA A 17 26.85 -22.27 -35.19
CA ALA A 17 28.27 -22.12 -35.46
C ALA A 17 28.57 -21.91 -36.95
N MET A 18 27.81 -22.56 -37.85
CA MET A 18 27.91 -22.34 -39.29
C MET A 18 27.43 -20.95 -39.74
N GLU A 19 26.47 -20.37 -39.02
CA GLU A 19 25.99 -18.99 -39.25
C GLU A 19 26.90 -17.91 -38.61
N GLY A 20 27.97 -18.32 -37.93
CA GLY A 20 28.88 -17.41 -37.22
C GLY A 20 28.29 -16.85 -35.92
N LEU A 21 27.21 -17.45 -35.42
CA LEU A 21 26.58 -17.11 -34.16
C LEU A 21 27.28 -17.88 -33.03
N SER A 22 27.63 -17.18 -31.95
CA SER A 22 28.26 -17.80 -30.79
C SER A 22 27.26 -18.66 -30.01
N ASN A 23 27.73 -19.81 -29.55
CA ASN A 23 27.00 -20.68 -28.62
C ASN A 23 27.35 -20.36 -27.15
N ASN A 24 28.15 -19.32 -26.90
CA ASN A 24 28.42 -18.87 -25.55
C ASN A 24 27.12 -18.29 -24.97
N PRO A 25 26.61 -18.78 -23.83
CA PRO A 25 25.42 -18.23 -23.21
C PRO A 25 25.58 -16.75 -22.79
N GLU A 26 26.82 -16.25 -22.71
CA GLU A 26 27.13 -14.85 -22.35
C GLU A 26 27.15 -13.90 -23.56
N ASP A 27 27.31 -14.41 -24.79
CA ASP A 27 27.42 -13.60 -26.01
C ASP A 27 26.22 -12.66 -26.24
N PRO A 28 24.96 -13.08 -26.01
CA PRO A 28 23.83 -12.16 -26.14
C PRO A 28 23.92 -10.97 -25.19
N ASN A 29 24.46 -11.16 -23.98
CA ASN A 29 24.65 -10.10 -23.00
C ASN A 29 25.82 -9.18 -23.38
N GLU A 30 26.88 -9.74 -23.96
CA GLU A 30 28.02 -8.97 -24.48
C GLU A 30 27.61 -8.12 -25.71
N GLN A 31 26.73 -8.64 -26.57
CA GLN A 31 26.23 -7.92 -27.75
C GLN A 31 25.27 -6.77 -27.40
N VAL A 32 24.59 -6.84 -26.25
CA VAL A 32 23.74 -5.75 -25.73
C VAL A 32 24.41 -4.95 -24.62
N ALA A 33 25.71 -5.19 -24.38
CA ALA A 33 26.47 -4.43 -23.41
C ALA A 33 26.41 -2.93 -23.78
N PRO A 34 26.34 -2.03 -22.79
CA PRO A 34 26.40 -0.60 -23.07
C PRO A 34 27.63 -0.28 -23.90
N ASN A 35 27.48 0.60 -24.88
CA ASN A 35 28.64 1.15 -25.59
C ASN A 35 29.65 1.68 -24.56
N PRO A 36 30.96 1.52 -24.82
CA PRO A 36 31.97 2.11 -23.96
C PRO A 36 31.69 3.62 -23.82
N PRO A 37 31.90 4.19 -22.62
CA PRO A 37 31.64 5.60 -22.39
C PRO A 37 32.43 6.45 -23.38
N GLU A 38 31.77 7.44 -23.98
CA GLU A 38 32.46 8.39 -24.86
C GLU A 38 33.54 9.14 -24.07
N GLU A 39 34.70 9.39 -24.68
CA GLU A 39 35.74 10.24 -24.09
C GLU A 39 35.26 11.69 -24.04
N THR A 40 34.54 12.03 -22.97
CA THR A 40 34.00 13.38 -22.74
C THR A 40 35.04 14.35 -22.15
N GLY A 41 36.25 13.88 -21.88
CA GLY A 41 37.32 14.63 -21.21
C GLY A 41 37.08 14.86 -19.72
N ARG A 42 36.02 14.26 -19.16
CA ARG A 42 35.70 14.32 -17.73
C ARG A 42 36.66 13.46 -16.92
N THR A 43 36.89 13.88 -15.68
CA THR A 43 37.59 13.06 -14.71
C THR A 43 36.67 11.93 -14.22
N PRO A 44 37.21 10.78 -13.79
CA PRO A 44 36.40 9.68 -13.24
C PRO A 44 35.48 10.11 -12.08
N LYS A 45 35.89 11.14 -11.33
CA LYS A 45 35.10 11.72 -10.25
C LYS A 45 33.90 12.50 -10.79
N GLU A 46 34.07 13.29 -11.84
CA GLU A 46 32.97 14.02 -12.49
C GLU A 46 31.98 13.06 -13.14
N ASP A 47 32.45 11.96 -13.71
CA ASP A 47 31.59 10.91 -14.26
C ASP A 47 30.79 10.20 -13.16
N ALA A 48 31.43 9.87 -12.03
CA ALA A 48 30.72 9.30 -10.86
C ALA A 48 29.66 10.27 -10.31
N GLN A 49 29.95 11.57 -10.25
CA GLN A 49 28.99 12.60 -9.84
C GLN A 49 27.84 12.76 -10.85
N ALA A 50 28.14 12.72 -12.15
CA ALA A 50 27.13 12.75 -13.19
C ALA A 50 26.21 11.52 -13.11
N LEU A 51 26.79 10.35 -12.85
CA LEU A 51 26.06 9.10 -12.64
C LEU A 51 25.14 9.18 -11.41
N GLN A 52 25.64 9.67 -10.28
CA GLN A 52 24.82 9.87 -9.06
C GLN A 52 23.65 10.84 -9.31
N ARG A 53 23.88 11.96 -10.02
CA ARG A 53 22.80 12.90 -10.39
C ARG A 53 21.77 12.27 -11.32
N ALA A 54 22.21 11.42 -12.26
CA ALA A 54 21.31 10.72 -13.16
C ALA A 54 20.44 9.69 -12.42
N LEU A 55 21.01 8.98 -11.44
CA LEU A 55 20.31 7.93 -10.69
C LEU A 55 19.39 8.49 -9.60
N TYR A 56 19.83 9.52 -8.87
CA TYR A 56 19.18 9.97 -7.63
C TYR A 56 18.57 11.37 -7.71
N GLY A 57 18.69 12.04 -8.86
CA GLY A 57 18.18 13.39 -9.09
C GLY A 57 19.28 14.44 -9.18
N ALA A 58 19.02 15.51 -9.92
CA ALA A 58 19.98 16.60 -10.12
C ALA A 58 20.34 17.33 -8.82
N ASP A 59 19.47 17.28 -7.84
CA ASP A 59 19.55 17.86 -6.50
C ASP A 59 20.16 16.89 -5.46
N TYR A 60 20.64 15.71 -5.86
CA TYR A 60 21.28 14.75 -4.96
C TYR A 60 22.54 15.35 -4.29
N PRO A 61 22.55 15.56 -2.96
CA PRO A 61 23.63 16.32 -2.32
C PRO A 61 24.98 15.59 -2.33
N GLY A 62 24.99 14.26 -2.37
CA GLY A 62 26.22 13.45 -2.41
C GLY A 62 27.03 13.61 -3.70
N ALA A 63 26.42 14.12 -4.78
CA ALA A 63 27.11 14.34 -6.05
C ALA A 63 27.88 15.66 -6.13
N ASP A 64 27.65 16.62 -5.22
CA ASP A 64 28.40 17.88 -5.17
C ASP A 64 29.14 17.99 -3.83
N PRO A 65 30.48 18.11 -3.84
CA PRO A 65 31.29 18.26 -2.62
C PRO A 65 30.84 19.43 -1.74
N ASN A 66 30.27 20.50 -2.33
CA ASN A 66 29.82 21.67 -1.57
C ASN A 66 28.51 21.41 -0.82
N THR A 67 27.70 20.46 -1.28
CA THR A 67 26.40 20.12 -0.68
C THR A 67 26.44 18.83 0.13
N ALA A 68 27.46 17.98 -0.06
CA ALA A 68 27.57 16.69 0.60
C ALA A 68 27.57 16.81 2.13
N GLU A 69 28.22 17.85 2.68
CA GLU A 69 28.24 18.14 4.12
C GLU A 69 27.04 18.98 4.60
N ASN A 70 26.24 19.52 3.67
CA ASN A 70 25.11 20.37 4.00
C ASN A 70 23.86 19.54 4.31
N LEU A 71 23.57 19.35 5.60
CA LEU A 71 22.40 18.59 6.07
C LEU A 71 21.06 19.16 5.58
N GLN A 72 20.95 20.48 5.36
CA GLN A 72 19.74 21.09 4.83
C GLN A 72 19.46 20.65 3.38
N ALA A 73 20.52 20.45 2.59
CA ALA A 73 20.40 19.95 1.23
C ALA A 73 19.87 18.51 1.22
N TRP A 74 20.31 17.67 2.17
CA TRP A 74 19.80 16.30 2.36
C TRP A 74 18.33 16.26 2.77
N ALA A 75 17.92 17.12 3.70
CA ALA A 75 16.52 17.25 4.07
C ALA A 75 15.66 17.67 2.87
N SER A 76 16.11 18.69 2.13
CA SER A 76 15.42 19.20 0.94
C SER A 76 15.29 18.14 -0.15
N TRP A 77 16.35 17.36 -0.40
CA TRP A 77 16.34 16.25 -1.34
C TRP A 77 15.37 15.13 -0.93
N ALA A 78 15.32 14.76 0.36
CA ALA A 78 14.37 13.77 0.86
C ALA A 78 12.90 14.22 0.64
N HIS A 79 12.60 15.49 0.93
CA HIS A 79 11.30 16.11 0.62
C HIS A 79 11.01 16.14 -0.88
N GLY A 80 12.02 16.44 -1.69
CA GLY A 80 11.96 16.41 -3.15
C GLY A 80 11.61 15.02 -3.69
N LEU A 81 12.27 13.97 -3.19
CA LEU A 81 11.97 12.58 -3.52
C LEU A 81 10.51 12.22 -3.21
N TRP A 82 10.02 12.58 -2.02
CA TRP A 82 8.62 12.35 -1.63
C TRP A 82 7.66 13.05 -2.59
N THR A 83 7.88 14.34 -2.81
CA THR A 83 7.00 15.19 -3.61
C THR A 83 6.97 14.76 -5.08
N SER A 84 8.12 14.34 -5.63
CA SER A 84 8.24 13.89 -7.03
C SER A 84 7.34 12.68 -7.36
N ARG A 85 6.96 11.87 -6.37
CA ARG A 85 6.11 10.68 -6.53
C ARG A 85 4.66 10.88 -6.12
N ARG A 86 4.31 12.07 -5.65
CA ARG A 86 2.97 12.38 -5.15
C ARG A 86 1.90 12.13 -6.21
N GLU A 87 2.08 12.70 -7.41
CA GLU A 87 1.10 12.58 -8.50
C GLU A 87 0.97 11.15 -9.01
N SER A 88 2.08 10.42 -9.13
CA SER A 88 2.08 9.04 -9.63
C SER A 88 1.30 8.07 -8.75
N VAL A 89 1.23 8.33 -7.44
CA VAL A 89 0.56 7.46 -6.47
C VAL A 89 -0.83 7.99 -6.10
N GLN A 90 -1.15 9.25 -6.44
CA GLN A 90 -2.41 9.91 -6.06
C GLN A 90 -3.67 9.15 -6.53
N MET A 91 -3.68 8.72 -7.79
CA MET A 91 -4.81 7.95 -8.33
C MET A 91 -5.01 6.64 -7.54
N HIS A 92 -3.91 5.96 -7.22
CA HIS A 92 -3.95 4.73 -6.46
C HIS A 92 -4.48 4.96 -5.03
N LEU A 93 -4.04 5.99 -4.33
CA LEU A 93 -4.55 6.33 -2.98
C LEU A 93 -6.04 6.67 -2.99
N HIS A 94 -6.51 7.35 -4.04
CA HIS A 94 -7.93 7.63 -4.19
C HIS A 94 -8.77 6.36 -4.36
N LEU A 95 -8.26 5.35 -5.09
CA LEU A 95 -8.89 4.04 -5.21
C LEU A 95 -8.85 3.27 -3.88
N VAL A 96 -7.73 3.32 -3.16
CA VAL A 96 -7.57 2.69 -1.84
C VAL A 96 -8.62 3.21 -0.85
N GLU A 97 -8.87 4.52 -0.83
CA GLU A 97 -9.92 5.11 0.02
C GLU A 97 -11.30 4.52 -0.29
N ARG A 98 -11.64 4.41 -1.58
CA ARG A 98 -12.88 3.75 -2.02
C ARG A 98 -12.96 2.32 -1.50
N ASN A 99 -11.89 1.56 -1.64
CA ASN A 99 -11.84 0.15 -1.30
C ASN A 99 -12.05 -0.07 0.21
N ARG A 100 -11.39 0.76 1.02
CA ARG A 100 -11.57 0.78 2.48
C ARG A 100 -13.02 1.11 2.86
N LEU A 101 -13.64 2.10 2.21
CA LEU A 101 -15.06 2.44 2.40
C LEU A 101 -16.01 1.28 2.02
N PHE A 102 -15.75 0.62 0.89
CA PHE A 102 -16.54 -0.52 0.43
C PHE A 102 -16.48 -1.69 1.40
N ARG A 103 -15.28 -2.00 1.92
CA ARG A 103 -15.09 -3.01 2.96
C ARG A 103 -15.86 -2.64 4.24
N ALA A 104 -15.81 -1.37 4.65
CA ALA A 104 -16.56 -0.84 5.80
C ALA A 104 -18.09 -0.78 5.59
N GLY A 105 -18.61 -1.18 4.42
CA GLY A 105 -20.03 -1.22 4.11
C GLY A 105 -20.61 0.07 3.53
N GLN A 106 -19.78 1.11 3.32
CA GLN A 106 -20.19 2.33 2.61
C GLN A 106 -20.06 2.10 1.09
N GLN A 107 -21.07 1.44 0.51
CA GLN A 107 -21.03 0.97 -0.89
C GLN A 107 -21.84 1.83 -1.86
N TRP A 108 -22.61 2.80 -1.34
CA TRP A 108 -23.32 3.80 -2.13
C TRP A 108 -22.50 5.08 -2.19
N ILE A 109 -21.28 5.00 -2.71
CA ILE A 109 -20.36 6.15 -2.79
C ILE A 109 -20.06 6.50 -4.24
N SER A 110 -19.85 7.79 -4.47
CA SER A 110 -19.42 8.36 -5.74
C SER A 110 -18.49 9.54 -5.48
N ALA A 111 -17.54 9.75 -6.38
CA ALA A 111 -16.65 10.91 -6.36
C ALA A 111 -16.74 11.63 -7.72
N ASN A 112 -16.59 12.96 -7.69
CA ASN A 112 -16.42 13.75 -8.91
C ASN A 112 -14.92 13.91 -9.16
N GLY A 113 -14.38 13.20 -10.16
CA GLY A 113 -12.93 13.15 -10.41
C GLY A 113 -12.18 12.57 -9.21
N LEU A 114 -11.08 13.20 -8.81
CA LEU A 114 -10.31 12.85 -7.60
C LEU A 114 -10.85 13.50 -6.32
N GLY A 115 -12.12 13.94 -6.33
CA GLY A 115 -12.79 14.53 -5.17
C GLY A 115 -13.04 13.52 -4.04
N PRO A 116 -13.51 13.98 -2.87
CA PRO A 116 -13.82 13.10 -1.75
C PRO A 116 -14.96 12.13 -2.12
N TRP A 117 -14.85 10.88 -1.67
CA TRP A 117 -15.92 9.91 -1.79
C TRP A 117 -17.10 10.31 -0.91
N ARG A 118 -18.28 10.46 -1.52
CA ARG A 118 -19.51 10.85 -0.81
C ARG A 118 -20.68 10.00 -1.24
N GLU A 119 -21.60 9.81 -0.31
CA GLU A 119 -22.88 9.21 -0.65
C GLU A 119 -23.73 10.21 -1.45
N PRO A 120 -24.19 9.86 -2.67
CA PRO A 120 -24.99 10.76 -3.47
C PRO A 120 -26.36 10.96 -2.82
N ALA A 121 -26.95 12.15 -3.01
CA ALA A 121 -28.26 12.48 -2.45
C ALA A 121 -29.30 11.41 -2.83
N ARG A 122 -30.07 10.97 -1.84
CA ARG A 122 -31.09 9.93 -1.98
C ARG A 122 -32.48 10.56 -2.09
N PRO A 123 -33.31 10.17 -3.07
CA PRO A 123 -34.74 10.49 -3.06
C PRO A 123 -35.38 9.90 -1.80
N ARG A 124 -36.22 10.67 -1.09
CA ARG A 124 -36.78 10.30 0.23
C ARG A 124 -37.41 8.90 0.28
N ASP A 125 -37.99 8.44 -0.84
CA ASP A 125 -38.75 7.19 -0.88
C ASP A 125 -37.97 5.97 -1.40
N ALA A 126 -36.83 6.17 -2.06
CA ALA A 126 -36.02 5.07 -2.58
C ALA A 126 -35.39 4.29 -1.42
N ALA A 127 -35.32 2.95 -1.43
CA ALA A 127 -34.55 2.19 -0.44
C ALA A 127 -33.08 2.07 -0.88
N ARG A 128 -32.14 2.03 0.07
CA ARG A 128 -30.72 1.69 -0.17
C ARG A 128 -30.34 0.56 0.77
N VAL A 129 -30.26 -0.64 0.23
CA VAL A 129 -29.83 -1.83 0.95
C VAL A 129 -28.38 -2.07 0.61
N VAL A 130 -27.59 -2.43 1.63
CA VAL A 130 -26.22 -2.89 1.46
C VAL A 130 -26.16 -4.33 1.95
N TYR A 131 -25.81 -5.26 1.05
CA TYR A 131 -25.54 -6.64 1.40
C TYR A 131 -24.05 -6.91 1.13
N ASN A 132 -23.20 -6.57 2.11
CA ASN A 132 -21.76 -6.59 1.94
C ASN A 132 -21.21 -8.03 1.84
N MET A 133 -21.02 -8.52 0.61
CA MET A 133 -20.38 -9.81 0.35
C MET A 133 -18.87 -9.69 0.24
N ILE A 134 -18.37 -8.52 -0.16
CA ILE A 134 -16.94 -8.23 -0.28
C ILE A 134 -16.23 -8.46 1.06
N ASP A 135 -16.74 -7.90 2.15
CA ASP A 135 -16.12 -8.04 3.48
C ASP A 135 -15.97 -9.51 3.89
N LYS A 136 -17.02 -10.31 3.72
CA LYS A 136 -17.00 -11.76 4.00
C LYS A 136 -16.00 -12.51 3.12
N ALA A 137 -15.91 -12.15 1.84
CA ALA A 137 -14.97 -12.77 0.91
C ALA A 137 -13.52 -12.43 1.24
N LEU A 138 -13.26 -11.18 1.66
CA LEU A 138 -11.94 -10.73 2.11
C LEU A 138 -11.55 -11.40 3.43
N ASP A 139 -12.46 -11.52 4.38
CA ASP A 139 -12.19 -12.22 5.65
C ASP A 139 -11.87 -13.69 5.44
N GLN A 140 -12.58 -14.37 4.53
CA GLN A 140 -12.25 -15.75 4.15
C GLN A 140 -10.86 -15.85 3.51
N ARG A 141 -10.50 -14.90 2.63
CA ARG A 141 -9.15 -14.86 2.04
C ARG A 141 -8.08 -14.61 3.09
N LEU A 142 -8.31 -13.67 4.00
CA LEU A 142 -7.40 -13.38 5.11
C LEU A 142 -7.18 -14.61 5.97
N GLN A 143 -8.24 -15.35 6.28
CA GLN A 143 -8.14 -16.60 7.04
C GLN A 143 -7.25 -17.61 6.30
N ILE A 144 -7.48 -17.85 5.01
CA ILE A 144 -6.67 -18.79 4.21
C ILE A 144 -5.19 -18.37 4.17
N LEU A 145 -4.92 -17.07 4.01
CA LEU A 145 -3.56 -16.54 3.98
C LEU A 145 -2.85 -16.67 5.33
N VAL A 146 -3.56 -16.47 6.44
CA VAL A 146 -2.99 -16.53 7.79
C VAL A 146 -2.86 -17.97 8.30
N ASP A 147 -3.73 -18.88 7.85
CA ASP A 147 -3.64 -20.31 8.19
C ASP A 147 -2.37 -20.95 7.62
N GLN A 148 -1.88 -20.45 6.48
CA GLN A 148 -0.58 -20.83 5.95
C GLN A 148 0.51 -20.03 6.68
N ARG A 149 1.27 -20.66 7.57
CA ARG A 149 2.46 -20.04 8.18
C ARG A 149 3.59 -20.01 7.13
N PRO A 150 3.95 -18.86 6.55
CA PRO A 150 5.19 -18.77 5.78
C PRO A 150 6.36 -19.07 6.73
N GLY A 151 7.16 -20.06 6.37
CA GLY A 151 8.36 -20.45 7.11
C GLY A 151 9.62 -20.07 6.33
N PHE A 152 10.72 -19.96 7.06
CA PHE A 152 12.04 -19.89 6.46
C PHE A 152 12.59 -21.30 6.27
N ALA A 153 13.33 -21.53 5.20
CA ALA A 153 14.08 -22.76 4.99
C ALA A 153 15.49 -22.39 4.53
N VAL A 154 16.46 -22.57 5.41
CA VAL A 154 17.88 -22.34 5.10
C VAL A 154 18.47 -23.63 4.54
N THR A 155 18.79 -23.63 3.26
CA THR A 155 19.48 -24.73 2.59
C THR A 155 20.99 -24.48 2.56
N PRO A 156 21.83 -25.42 3.01
CA PRO A 156 23.27 -25.27 2.94
C PRO A 156 23.75 -25.25 1.49
N THR A 157 24.73 -24.40 1.17
CA THR A 157 25.31 -24.28 -0.17
C THR A 157 25.99 -25.57 -0.62
N THR A 158 26.64 -26.26 0.31
CA THR A 158 27.33 -27.53 0.05
C THR A 158 26.90 -28.62 1.03
N GLN A 159 27.33 -29.86 0.78
CA GLN A 159 27.07 -31.00 1.66
C GLN A 159 28.10 -31.14 2.79
N ASP A 160 29.05 -30.21 2.89
CA ASP A 160 30.06 -30.15 3.94
C ASP A 160 29.39 -30.15 5.34
N PRO A 161 29.85 -30.99 6.29
CA PRO A 161 29.40 -30.95 7.68
C PRO A 161 29.35 -29.54 8.30
N ASP A 162 30.30 -28.66 7.99
CA ASP A 162 30.33 -27.33 8.58
C ASP A 162 29.27 -26.39 7.98
N ASP A 163 29.02 -26.48 6.67
CA ASP A 163 27.94 -25.73 6.02
C ASP A 163 26.56 -26.21 6.50
N LYS A 164 26.40 -27.52 6.73
CA LYS A 164 25.19 -28.08 7.34
C LYS A 164 24.94 -27.53 8.74
N ARG A 165 25.98 -27.47 9.58
CA ARG A 165 25.87 -26.90 10.93
C ARG A 165 25.52 -25.42 10.89
N LYS A 166 26.14 -24.64 10.00
CA LYS A 166 25.82 -23.21 9.82
C LYS A 166 24.37 -23.02 9.37
N ALA A 167 23.90 -23.78 8.39
CA ALA A 167 22.52 -23.70 7.92
C ALA A 167 21.52 -24.05 9.04
N GLN A 168 21.79 -25.08 9.84
CA GLN A 168 20.97 -25.42 11.01
C GLN A 168 20.93 -24.30 12.06
N ALA A 169 22.08 -23.69 12.34
CA ALA A 169 22.15 -22.56 13.28
C ALA A 169 21.40 -21.33 12.76
N GLN A 170 21.53 -21.02 11.46
CA GLN A 170 20.80 -19.92 10.82
C GLN A 170 19.30 -20.17 10.78
N GLN A 171 18.86 -21.41 10.51
CA GLN A 171 17.46 -21.80 10.57
C GLN A 171 16.86 -21.52 11.96
N LEU A 172 17.54 -21.97 13.02
CA LEU A 172 17.11 -21.72 14.41
C LEU A 172 17.06 -20.23 14.75
N ALA A 173 18.04 -19.44 14.28
CA ALA A 173 18.06 -18.00 14.49
C ALA A 173 16.88 -17.29 13.79
N LEU A 174 16.55 -17.69 12.56
CA LEU A 174 15.41 -17.13 11.81
C LEU A 174 14.07 -17.52 12.43
N GLU A 175 13.91 -18.75 12.90
CA GLU A 175 12.70 -19.19 13.62
C GLU A 175 12.50 -18.43 14.92
N TYR A 176 13.58 -18.24 15.69
CA TYR A 176 13.56 -17.42 16.90
C TYR A 176 13.12 -15.98 16.57
N GLN A 177 13.72 -15.36 15.56
CA GLN A 177 13.39 -13.98 15.15
C GLN A 177 11.94 -13.86 14.66
N HIS A 178 11.46 -14.83 13.88
CA HIS A 178 10.06 -14.88 13.44
C HIS A 178 9.08 -14.85 14.62
N ASP A 179 9.36 -15.62 15.66
CA ASP A 179 8.49 -15.76 16.82
C ASP A 179 8.60 -14.54 17.76
N GLN A 180 9.81 -14.02 17.98
CA GLN A 180 10.03 -12.80 18.78
C GLN A 180 9.34 -11.57 18.18
N GLN A 181 9.38 -11.44 16.85
CA GLN A 181 8.74 -10.33 16.14
C GLN A 181 7.21 -10.49 16.03
N GLN A 182 6.64 -11.60 16.52
CA GLN A 182 5.22 -11.93 16.39
C GLN A 182 4.76 -11.87 14.93
N MET A 183 5.55 -12.42 14.00
CA MET A 183 5.32 -12.27 12.56
C MET A 183 3.94 -12.76 12.10
N GLN A 184 3.29 -13.70 12.81
CA GLN A 184 1.90 -14.09 12.51
C GLN A 184 0.92 -12.93 12.65
N ARG A 185 1.09 -12.09 13.68
CA ARG A 185 0.26 -10.91 13.91
C ARG A 185 0.52 -9.85 12.84
N LEU A 186 1.79 -9.60 12.54
CA LEU A 186 2.21 -8.64 11.51
C LEU A 186 1.77 -9.10 10.11
N ALA A 187 1.80 -10.40 9.82
CA ALA A 187 1.32 -10.96 8.56
C ALA A 187 -0.19 -10.84 8.40
N ARG A 188 -0.95 -11.06 9.47
CA ARG A 188 -2.39 -10.81 9.47
C ARG A 188 -2.72 -9.34 9.21
N GLU A 189 -1.98 -8.43 9.82
CA GLU A 189 -2.17 -6.99 9.61
C GLU A 189 -1.78 -6.55 8.19
N ALA A 190 -0.61 -6.96 7.71
CA ALA A 190 -0.17 -6.68 6.34
C ALA A 190 -1.14 -7.26 5.31
N GLY A 191 -1.54 -8.53 5.47
CA GLY A 191 -2.52 -9.18 4.60
C GLY A 191 -3.91 -8.52 4.65
N PHE A 192 -4.30 -7.94 5.79
CA PHE A 192 -5.56 -7.19 5.90
C PHE A 192 -5.52 -5.93 5.04
N TRP A 193 -4.43 -5.14 5.11
CA TRP A 193 -4.27 -3.91 4.35
C TRP A 193 -4.00 -4.16 2.87
N ALA A 194 -3.15 -5.13 2.52
CA ALA A 194 -2.87 -5.48 1.14
C ALA A 194 -4.14 -5.83 0.36
N GLN A 195 -5.14 -6.44 1.00
CA GLN A 195 -6.40 -6.78 0.33
C GLN A 195 -7.25 -5.58 -0.09
N THR A 196 -7.14 -4.44 0.59
CA THR A 196 -7.85 -3.19 0.21
C THR A 196 -6.97 -2.24 -0.58
N ASP A 197 -5.67 -2.31 -0.35
CA ASP A 197 -4.69 -1.35 -0.87
C ASP A 197 -3.90 -1.92 -2.06
N GLY A 198 -4.00 -3.22 -2.32
CA GLY A 198 -3.16 -3.97 -3.25
C GLY A 198 -1.78 -4.33 -2.68
N VAL A 199 -1.20 -3.44 -1.86
CA VAL A 199 0.10 -3.63 -1.24
C VAL A 199 0.15 -3.02 0.17
N SER A 200 0.85 -3.71 1.05
CA SER A 200 1.34 -3.20 2.34
C SER A 200 2.85 -3.48 2.42
N PHE A 201 3.55 -2.94 3.42
CA PHE A 201 4.98 -3.16 3.54
C PHE A 201 5.35 -3.63 4.94
N TRP A 202 6.35 -4.51 5.03
CA TRP A 202 7.07 -4.75 6.26
C TRP A 202 8.32 -3.89 6.26
N HIS A 203 8.47 -3.07 7.30
CA HIS A 203 9.66 -2.31 7.56
C HIS A 203 10.41 -2.94 8.73
N MET A 204 11.58 -3.50 8.42
CA MET A 204 12.49 -4.03 9.42
C MET A 204 13.38 -2.91 9.92
N PHE A 205 13.54 -2.79 11.23
CA PHE A 205 14.36 -1.75 11.83
C PHE A 205 15.13 -2.31 13.02
N TRP A 206 16.23 -1.66 13.39
CA TRP A 206 16.94 -1.98 14.62
C TRP A 206 16.30 -1.22 15.78
N ASP A 207 15.88 -1.95 16.81
CA ASP A 207 15.35 -1.37 18.04
C ASP A 207 16.41 -1.51 19.14
N PRO A 208 17.05 -0.41 19.57
CA PRO A 208 18.11 -0.45 20.57
C PRO A 208 17.59 -0.86 21.95
N ASP A 209 16.29 -0.74 22.22
CA ASP A 209 15.69 -0.98 23.53
C ASP A 209 15.18 -2.43 23.70
N ARG A 210 15.31 -3.26 22.66
CA ARG A 210 14.87 -4.66 22.65
C ARG A 210 16.00 -5.66 22.84
N GLY A 211 15.63 -6.92 23.01
CA GLY A 211 16.57 -8.04 23.08
C GLY A 211 17.04 -8.37 24.50
N PRO A 212 18.00 -9.31 24.61
CA PRO A 212 18.55 -9.71 25.89
C PRO A 212 19.32 -8.57 26.55
N TRP A 213 19.16 -8.46 27.87
CA TRP A 213 19.84 -7.46 28.69
C TRP A 213 21.23 -7.97 29.08
N ASP A 214 22.27 -7.23 28.71
CA ASP A 214 23.66 -7.55 29.04
C ASP A 214 24.23 -6.53 30.04
N GLU A 215 24.91 -7.03 31.07
CA GLU A 215 25.64 -6.21 32.07
C GLU A 215 26.86 -5.54 31.46
N ARG A 216 27.46 -6.13 30.42
CA ARG A 216 28.65 -5.57 29.75
C ARG A 216 28.38 -4.27 29.01
N LEU A 217 27.12 -4.03 28.67
CA LEU A 217 26.66 -2.80 28.00
C LEU A 217 26.24 -1.71 29.00
N GLY A 218 26.22 -2.00 30.30
CA GLY A 218 25.97 -1.02 31.34
C GLY A 218 27.09 0.01 31.44
N GLU A 219 26.74 1.28 31.58
CA GLU A 219 27.73 2.35 31.83
C GLU A 219 28.15 2.39 33.31
N ALA A 220 27.31 1.87 34.20
CA ALA A 220 27.57 1.78 35.63
C ALA A 220 27.55 0.32 36.15
N PRO A 221 28.28 0.00 37.23
CA PRO A 221 28.24 -1.32 37.86
C PRO A 221 26.81 -1.74 38.26
N GLY A 222 26.35 -2.88 37.76
CA GLY A 222 25.01 -3.40 38.01
C GLY A 222 23.91 -2.83 37.08
N GLN A 223 24.26 -1.87 36.22
CA GLN A 223 23.37 -1.46 35.14
C GLN A 223 23.43 -2.50 34.03
N ARG A 224 22.26 -2.94 33.56
CA ARG A 224 22.14 -3.73 32.33
C ARG A 224 21.60 -2.81 31.25
N LYS A 225 22.08 -2.97 30.02
CA LYS A 225 21.45 -2.36 28.85
C LYS A 225 21.01 -3.46 27.87
N PRO A 226 19.88 -3.27 27.17
CA PRO A 226 19.49 -4.17 26.10
C PRO A 226 20.57 -4.19 25.00
N LEU A 227 20.79 -5.35 24.39
CA LEU A 227 21.72 -5.49 23.25
C LEU A 227 21.18 -4.82 21.98
N GLY A 228 19.88 -4.54 21.94
CA GLY A 228 19.13 -4.23 20.73
C GLY A 228 18.68 -5.51 20.02
N ASP A 229 17.58 -5.41 19.29
CA ASP A 229 17.07 -6.51 18.46
C ASP A 229 16.35 -5.97 17.23
N ILE A 230 16.08 -6.86 16.27
CA ILE A 230 15.37 -6.50 15.04
C ILE A 230 13.87 -6.38 15.35
N GLY A 231 13.31 -5.21 15.05
CA GLY A 231 11.89 -4.94 15.02
C GLY A 231 11.33 -5.05 13.59
N CYS A 232 10.03 -5.31 13.50
CA CYS A 232 9.29 -5.26 12.25
C CYS A 232 7.96 -4.54 12.49
N GLN A 233 7.57 -3.66 11.56
CA GLN A 233 6.28 -2.98 11.58
C GLN A 233 5.61 -3.03 10.21
N THR A 234 4.29 -3.04 10.19
CA THR A 234 3.50 -2.94 8.97
C THR A 234 3.33 -1.46 8.60
N LEU A 235 3.68 -1.10 7.37
CA LEU A 235 3.43 0.21 6.78
C LEU A 235 2.32 0.09 5.74
N ARG A 236 1.50 1.15 5.66
CA ARG A 236 0.43 1.30 4.68
C ARG A 236 0.93 1.95 3.39
N VAL A 237 0.14 1.83 2.34
CA VAL A 237 0.49 2.38 1.01
C VAL A 237 0.68 3.90 0.99
N GLU A 238 -0.05 4.63 1.83
CA GLU A 238 0.09 6.07 1.96
C GLU A 238 1.45 6.52 2.51
N GLN A 239 2.13 5.66 3.29
CA GLN A 239 3.39 5.97 3.99
C GLN A 239 4.64 5.72 3.13
N VAL A 240 4.55 4.95 2.05
CA VAL A 240 5.73 4.50 1.30
C VAL A 240 5.72 5.01 -0.14
N ARG A 241 6.82 5.61 -0.59
CA ARG A 241 7.10 5.92 -1.99
C ARG A 241 8.37 5.20 -2.44
N VAL A 242 8.39 4.80 -3.70
CA VAL A 242 9.51 4.05 -4.29
C VAL A 242 9.97 4.67 -5.60
N SER A 243 11.14 4.23 -6.04
CA SER A 243 11.72 4.59 -7.33
C SER A 243 10.82 4.19 -8.52
N PRO A 244 10.86 4.94 -9.63
CA PRO A 244 9.93 4.78 -10.76
C PRO A 244 10.08 3.47 -11.53
N ASN A 245 11.26 2.87 -11.48
CA ASN A 245 11.59 1.62 -12.14
C ASN A 245 11.05 0.40 -11.40
N ALA A 246 10.55 0.57 -10.18
CA ALA A 246 10.07 -0.54 -9.37
C ALA A 246 8.80 -1.13 -9.99
N THR A 247 8.71 -2.47 -9.99
CA THR A 247 7.54 -3.21 -10.46
C THR A 247 7.27 -4.38 -9.50
N ALA A 248 6.29 -5.23 -9.82
CA ALA A 248 6.06 -6.45 -9.03
C ALA A 248 7.31 -7.35 -8.95
N THR A 249 8.14 -7.37 -10.01
CA THR A 249 9.32 -8.22 -10.15
C THR A 249 10.65 -7.49 -10.03
N GLN A 250 10.66 -6.17 -10.24
CA GLN A 250 11.88 -5.36 -10.13
C GLN A 250 11.91 -4.61 -8.80
N ALA A 251 12.96 -4.85 -8.01
CA ALA A 251 13.18 -4.17 -6.76
C ALA A 251 13.42 -2.66 -6.96
N PRO A 252 12.97 -1.80 -6.03
CA PRO A 252 13.21 -0.37 -6.10
C PRO A 252 14.69 -0.03 -5.84
N HIS A 253 15.19 1.00 -6.52
CA HIS A 253 16.51 1.58 -6.25
C HIS A 253 16.53 2.41 -4.97
N TRP A 254 15.39 3.00 -4.63
CA TRP A 254 15.23 3.74 -3.38
C TRP A 254 13.80 3.63 -2.87
N VAL A 255 13.67 3.74 -1.55
CA VAL A 255 12.41 3.76 -0.82
C VAL A 255 12.46 4.92 0.16
N ILE A 256 11.37 5.69 0.22
CA ILE A 256 11.17 6.72 1.22
C ILE A 256 9.89 6.44 1.98
N ILE A 257 10.00 6.44 3.31
CA ILE A 257 8.91 6.24 4.25
C ILE A 257 8.61 7.59 4.88
N ARG A 258 7.33 7.97 4.94
CA ARG A 258 6.84 9.12 5.68
C ARG A 258 5.97 8.66 6.83
N GLU A 259 6.32 9.11 8.02
CA GLU A 259 5.54 8.92 9.25
C GLU A 259 5.18 10.29 9.82
N VAL A 260 4.05 10.35 10.53
CA VAL A 260 3.65 11.52 11.31
C VAL A 260 3.77 11.12 12.77
N ILE A 261 4.71 11.73 13.48
CA ILE A 261 5.05 11.42 14.86
C ILE A 261 4.78 12.63 15.75
N SER A 262 4.51 12.42 17.03
CA SER A 262 4.36 13.54 17.97
C SER A 262 5.72 14.17 18.27
N LYS A 263 5.74 15.44 18.68
CA LYS A 263 6.98 16.10 19.14
C LYS A 263 7.64 15.33 20.30
N ALA A 264 6.82 14.80 21.21
CA ALA A 264 7.30 14.00 22.33
C ALA A 264 7.99 12.71 21.86
N GLU A 265 7.47 12.07 20.83
CA GLU A 265 8.08 10.88 20.23
C GLU A 265 9.38 11.22 19.48
N ALA A 266 9.42 12.34 18.76
CA ALA A 266 10.65 12.83 18.12
C ALA A 266 11.75 13.09 19.16
N ALA A 267 11.40 13.76 20.26
CA ALA A 267 12.32 14.01 21.37
C ALA A 267 12.75 12.72 22.08
N PHE A 268 11.85 11.75 22.24
CA PHE A 268 12.17 10.45 22.83
C PHE A 268 13.17 9.66 21.97
N ARG A 269 12.95 9.59 20.65
CA ARG A 269 13.76 8.77 19.74
C ARG A 269 15.10 9.42 19.37
N TYR A 270 15.14 10.74 19.24
CA TYR A 270 16.31 11.46 18.71
C TYR A 270 16.89 12.49 19.69
N GLY A 271 16.32 12.63 20.89
CA GLY A 271 16.79 13.60 21.88
C GLY A 271 16.53 15.05 21.46
N VAL A 272 17.45 15.94 21.85
CA VAL A 272 17.32 17.39 21.61
C VAL A 272 17.26 17.72 20.12
N THR A 273 18.01 17.00 19.27
CA THR A 273 17.97 17.23 17.83
C THR A 273 16.60 16.93 17.22
N GLY A 274 15.91 15.91 17.73
CA GLY A 274 14.52 15.62 17.35
C GLY A 274 13.52 16.68 17.82
N LEU A 275 13.75 17.25 19.01
CA LEU A 275 12.92 18.32 19.56
C LEU A 275 13.09 19.62 18.74
N ASP A 276 14.33 20.04 18.50
CA ASP A 276 14.65 21.24 17.71
C ASP A 276 14.14 21.10 16.26
N ALA A 277 14.29 19.90 15.69
CA ALA A 277 13.75 19.55 14.38
C ALA A 277 12.23 19.65 14.32
N ALA A 278 11.54 19.25 15.39
CA ALA A 278 10.09 19.33 15.48
C ALA A 278 9.58 20.76 15.76
N ASP A 279 10.42 21.62 16.34
CA ASP A 279 10.13 23.04 16.58
C ASP A 279 10.46 23.93 15.38
N THR A 280 11.27 23.44 14.45
CA THR A 280 11.49 24.08 13.16
C THR A 280 10.16 24.02 12.39
N ALA A 281 9.36 25.08 12.55
CA ALA A 281 8.04 25.18 11.93
C ALA A 281 8.17 24.89 10.43
N LEU A 282 7.29 24.01 9.92
CA LEU A 282 7.13 23.68 8.49
C LEU A 282 7.16 24.97 7.65
N SER A 283 8.35 25.32 7.18
CA SER A 283 8.58 26.57 6.48
C SER A 283 8.08 26.38 5.06
N TYR A 284 7.09 27.21 4.69
CA TYR A 284 6.42 27.27 3.39
C TYR A 284 5.41 26.14 3.06
N GLY A 285 4.12 26.45 3.29
CA GLY A 285 3.00 25.95 2.47
C GLY A 285 2.46 24.55 2.77
N ASN A 286 3.18 23.70 3.52
CA ASN A 286 2.73 22.37 3.93
C ASN A 286 2.45 22.32 5.43
N ALA A 287 1.41 23.02 5.92
CA ALA A 287 0.82 22.60 7.19
C ALA A 287 0.38 21.12 7.02
N PRO A 288 0.55 20.24 8.02
CA PRO A 288 0.04 18.89 7.91
C PRO A 288 -1.46 19.03 7.70
N THR A 289 -1.91 18.74 6.49
CA THR A 289 -3.26 19.07 6.07
C THR A 289 -4.18 18.05 6.73
N TYR A 290 -4.61 18.36 7.94
CA TYR A 290 -5.58 17.60 8.68
C TYR A 290 -6.98 17.94 8.18
N SER A 291 -7.74 16.89 7.87
CA SER A 291 -9.12 16.95 7.37
C SER A 291 -9.99 17.83 8.27
N GLY A 292 -10.31 19.02 7.77
CA GLY A 292 -11.24 20.00 8.33
C GLY A 292 -11.41 21.20 7.41
N SER A 293 -10.37 21.53 6.63
CA SER A 293 -10.48 22.41 5.47
C SER A 293 -10.82 21.61 4.21
N GLU A 294 -11.76 22.14 3.43
CA GLU A 294 -12.23 21.58 2.18
C GLU A 294 -11.06 21.42 1.19
N GLY A 295 -10.61 20.19 0.96
CA GLY A 295 -9.55 19.91 0.00
C GLY A 295 -9.10 18.46 0.03
N ILE A 296 -8.74 17.93 -1.14
CA ILE A 296 -8.14 16.61 -1.40
C ILE A 296 -6.69 16.62 -0.87
N GLY A 297 -6.53 16.86 0.43
CA GLY A 297 -5.25 17.10 1.09
C GLY A 297 -5.02 16.27 2.34
N ALA A 298 -5.95 15.41 2.75
CA ALA A 298 -5.75 14.54 3.91
C ALA A 298 -4.87 13.33 3.54
N TRP A 299 -3.56 13.40 3.87
CA TRP A 299 -2.57 12.35 3.57
C TRP A 299 -2.54 11.20 4.58
N VAL A 300 -3.24 11.35 5.70
CA VAL A 300 -3.69 10.23 6.53
C VAL A 300 -5.17 10.07 6.22
N LEU A 301 -5.54 8.96 5.58
CA LEU A 301 -6.94 8.69 5.29
C LEU A 301 -7.71 8.69 6.62
N THR A 302 -8.73 9.54 6.75
CA THR A 302 -9.38 9.85 8.04
C THR A 302 -10.03 8.65 8.73
N GLN A 303 -10.17 7.53 8.03
CA GLN A 303 -10.91 6.36 8.46
C GLN A 303 -10.02 5.12 8.68
N THR A 304 -8.70 5.26 8.71
CA THR A 304 -7.81 4.09 8.64
C THR A 304 -7.62 3.35 9.95
N THR A 305 -8.00 3.95 11.08
CA THR A 305 -7.89 3.34 12.40
C THR A 305 -8.78 4.16 13.35
N ILE A 306 -9.78 3.53 13.96
CA ILE A 306 -10.58 4.19 15.00
C ILE A 306 -9.62 4.59 16.13
N GLY A 307 -9.48 5.90 16.39
CA GLY A 307 -8.65 6.44 17.46
C GLY A 307 -7.28 7.00 17.06
N GLU A 308 -6.60 6.52 16.01
CA GLU A 308 -5.26 7.02 15.65
C GLU A 308 -5.33 8.42 15.01
N GLY A 309 -6.25 8.59 14.06
CA GLY A 309 -6.56 9.89 13.46
C GLY A 309 -7.25 10.86 14.43
N GLN A 310 -7.69 10.40 15.61
CA GLN A 310 -8.16 11.25 16.71
C GLN A 310 -7.01 11.60 17.66
N ARG A 311 -6.14 10.63 18.01
CA ARG A 311 -4.96 10.83 18.87
C ARG A 311 -4.04 11.92 18.32
N LEU A 312 -3.79 11.90 17.02
CA LEU A 312 -2.91 12.87 16.35
C LEU A 312 -3.58 14.22 16.07
N ARG A 313 -4.88 14.40 16.30
CA ARG A 313 -5.55 15.71 16.12
C ARG A 313 -5.29 16.67 17.28
N ASP A 314 -5.08 16.11 18.46
CA ASP A 314 -4.97 16.88 19.71
C ASP A 314 -3.50 17.05 20.15
N GLU A 315 -2.54 16.49 19.41
CA GLU A 315 -1.10 16.52 19.72
C GLU A 315 -0.33 17.39 18.71
N ASP A 316 0.74 18.05 19.17
CA ASP A 316 1.72 18.67 18.28
C ASP A 316 2.50 17.57 17.54
N VAL A 317 2.40 17.58 16.21
CA VAL A 317 3.01 16.58 15.33
C VAL A 317 4.08 17.17 14.43
N THR A 318 4.99 16.30 13.98
CA THR A 318 5.98 16.59 12.94
C THR A 318 6.07 15.43 11.96
N GLU A 319 6.60 15.71 10.77
CA GLU A 319 6.84 14.69 9.75
C GLU A 319 8.22 14.07 9.94
N ARG A 320 8.30 12.75 9.80
CA ARG A 320 9.54 11.99 9.77
C ARG A 320 9.67 11.31 8.42
N PHE A 321 10.78 11.54 7.74
CA PHE A 321 11.17 10.81 6.54
C PHE A 321 12.31 9.84 6.85
N THR A 322 12.19 8.62 6.35
CA THR A 322 13.28 7.64 6.35
C THR A 322 13.56 7.25 4.90
N VAL A 323 14.78 7.50 4.43
CA VAL A 323 15.21 7.23 3.05
C VAL A 323 16.21 6.08 3.07
N TYR A 324 15.96 5.11 2.19
CA TYR A 324 16.86 4.02 1.88
C TYR A 324 17.19 4.04 0.40
N VAL A 325 18.47 3.94 0.06
CA VAL A 325 18.96 3.80 -1.32
C VAL A 325 19.77 2.52 -1.42
N ALA A 326 19.39 1.65 -2.35
CA ALA A 326 20.07 0.39 -2.59
C ALA A 326 21.54 0.62 -2.98
N PRO A 327 22.44 -0.31 -2.63
CA PRO A 327 23.83 -0.23 -3.06
C PRO A 327 23.92 -0.27 -4.59
N HIS A 328 24.77 0.58 -5.14
CA HIS A 328 25.12 0.60 -6.56
C HIS A 328 26.65 0.55 -6.70
N PRO A 329 27.22 -0.44 -7.42
CA PRO A 329 28.67 -0.68 -7.42
C PRO A 329 29.49 0.56 -7.79
N ASP A 330 29.05 1.30 -8.81
CA ASP A 330 29.83 2.43 -9.34
C ASP A 330 29.50 3.80 -8.72
N ALA A 331 28.32 3.93 -8.11
CA ALA A 331 27.78 5.23 -7.69
C ALA A 331 27.66 5.35 -6.17
N LEU A 332 27.27 4.26 -5.49
CA LEU A 332 26.96 4.26 -4.07
C LEU A 332 27.13 2.84 -3.52
N PRO A 333 28.37 2.33 -3.39
CA PRO A 333 28.63 0.90 -3.18
C PRO A 333 28.11 0.36 -1.84
N GLU A 334 27.89 1.23 -0.86
CA GLU A 334 27.39 0.86 0.47
C GLU A 334 25.90 1.23 0.67
N GLY A 335 25.25 1.78 -0.36
CA GLY A 335 23.91 2.35 -0.26
C GLY A 335 23.86 3.62 0.61
N LEU A 336 22.64 4.09 0.90
CA LEU A 336 22.40 5.24 1.77
C LEU A 336 21.22 4.99 2.70
N HIS A 337 21.38 5.40 3.95
CA HIS A 337 20.35 5.53 4.96
C HIS A 337 20.36 6.97 5.51
N LEU A 338 19.20 7.60 5.52
CA LEU A 338 18.98 8.95 6.02
C LEU A 338 17.64 9.01 6.78
N ILE A 339 17.62 9.71 7.92
CA ILE A 339 16.38 10.03 8.64
C ILE A 339 16.31 11.55 8.82
N VAL A 340 15.19 12.12 8.38
CA VAL A 340 14.87 13.54 8.49
C VAL A 340 13.63 13.69 9.36
N VAL A 341 13.67 14.63 10.30
CA VAL A 341 12.50 15.03 11.10
C VAL A 341 12.29 16.51 10.84
N GLY A 342 11.07 16.91 10.45
CA GLY A 342 10.81 18.27 9.95
C GLY A 342 11.76 18.60 8.79
N ASP A 343 12.63 19.58 9.00
CA ASP A 343 13.65 20.02 8.03
C ASP A 343 15.09 19.66 8.45
N THR A 344 15.26 18.86 9.50
CA THR A 344 16.56 18.53 10.08
C THR A 344 16.89 17.06 9.90
N VAL A 345 18.11 16.78 9.44
CA VAL A 345 18.65 15.41 9.41
C VAL A 345 19.02 14.99 10.83
N VAL A 346 18.34 13.98 11.35
CA VAL A 346 18.60 13.41 12.70
C VAL A 346 19.49 12.18 12.65
N PHE A 347 19.60 11.53 11.50
CA PHE A 347 20.51 10.41 11.26
C PHE A 347 20.95 10.37 9.80
N GLY A 348 22.23 10.07 9.58
CA GLY A 348 22.83 10.01 8.25
C GLY A 348 23.25 11.40 7.72
N PRO A 349 23.65 11.50 6.43
CA PRO A 349 23.78 10.41 5.46
C PRO A 349 24.77 9.34 5.92
N SER A 350 24.35 8.07 5.95
CA SER A 350 25.16 6.94 6.43
C SER A 350 25.00 5.75 5.48
N PRO A 351 25.98 4.84 5.39
CA PRO A 351 25.82 3.57 4.67
C PRO A 351 24.60 2.76 5.14
N LEU A 352 24.07 1.88 4.27
CA LEU A 352 22.99 0.98 4.66
C LEU A 352 23.47 -0.02 5.70
N LEU A 353 22.80 -0.03 6.87
CA LEU A 353 23.13 -0.93 7.98
C LEU A 353 23.14 -2.43 7.60
N TRP A 354 22.26 -2.83 6.66
CA TRP A 354 22.12 -4.23 6.22
C TRP A 354 22.56 -4.46 4.78
N ASN A 355 23.24 -3.48 4.16
CA ASN A 355 23.61 -3.51 2.74
C ASN A 355 22.44 -3.84 1.78
N ALA A 356 21.19 -3.61 2.23
CA ALA A 356 19.96 -3.86 1.52
C ALA A 356 18.87 -2.95 2.07
N ILE A 357 17.86 -2.64 1.25
CA ILE A 357 16.70 -1.85 1.69
C ILE A 357 15.84 -2.74 2.62
N PRO A 358 15.59 -2.33 3.88
CA PRO A 358 14.89 -3.15 4.87
C PRO A 358 13.36 -3.01 4.77
N VAL A 359 12.85 -2.88 3.54
CA VAL A 359 11.42 -2.70 3.26
C VAL A 359 10.96 -3.75 2.26
N VAL A 360 10.04 -4.60 2.69
CA VAL A 360 9.51 -5.71 1.88
C VAL A 360 8.05 -5.46 1.55
N ALA A 361 7.70 -5.49 0.27
CA ALA A 361 6.32 -5.35 -0.18
C ALA A 361 5.55 -6.67 0.00
N VAL A 362 4.41 -6.60 0.67
CA VAL A 362 3.45 -7.68 0.88
C VAL A 362 2.22 -7.38 0.04
N ARG A 363 1.89 -8.25 -0.92
CA ARG A 363 0.83 -8.06 -1.90
C ARG A 363 -0.32 -9.05 -1.70
N ASP A 364 -1.50 -8.71 -2.18
CA ASP A 364 -2.72 -9.53 -2.03
C ASP A 364 -2.84 -10.70 -3.02
N GLY A 365 -1.87 -10.86 -3.91
CA GLY A 365 -1.85 -11.85 -4.98
C GLY A 365 -2.53 -11.40 -6.27
N SER A 366 -2.77 -10.09 -6.46
CA SER A 366 -3.22 -9.53 -7.73
C SER A 366 -2.23 -9.82 -8.88
N SER A 367 -2.77 -10.00 -10.09
CA SER A 367 -1.99 -10.23 -11.32
C SER A 367 -1.45 -8.94 -11.96
N ASP A 368 -1.69 -7.79 -11.34
CA ASP A 368 -1.24 -6.49 -11.83
C ASP A 368 0.30 -6.38 -11.67
N PRO A 369 1.06 -6.14 -12.76
CA PRO A 369 2.53 -6.10 -12.70
C PRO A 369 3.09 -4.80 -12.10
N SER A 370 2.24 -3.80 -11.84
CA SER A 370 2.67 -2.54 -11.24
C SER A 370 3.16 -2.71 -9.80
N TYR A 371 4.04 -1.81 -9.33
CA TYR A 371 4.52 -1.85 -7.96
C TYR A 371 3.40 -1.64 -6.93
N TYR A 372 2.43 -0.79 -7.28
CA TYR A 372 1.20 -0.51 -6.55
C TYR A 372 0.01 -1.17 -7.28
N PRO A 373 -0.14 -2.50 -7.15
CA PRO A 373 -1.13 -3.25 -7.91
C PRO A 373 -2.55 -2.86 -7.51
N ARG A 374 -3.51 -2.98 -8.43
CA ARG A 374 -4.92 -2.94 -8.05
C ARG A 374 -5.29 -4.20 -7.27
N PRO A 375 -5.90 -4.09 -6.08
CA PRO A 375 -6.28 -5.27 -5.31
C PRO A 375 -7.37 -6.07 -6.01
N VAL A 376 -7.42 -7.38 -5.72
CA VAL A 376 -8.38 -8.32 -6.32
C VAL A 376 -9.83 -7.88 -6.11
N MET A 377 -10.13 -7.22 -4.98
CA MET A 377 -11.48 -6.76 -4.66
C MET A 377 -12.05 -5.77 -5.68
N GLU A 378 -11.20 -5.09 -6.44
CA GLU A 378 -11.64 -4.14 -7.47
C GLU A 378 -12.53 -4.78 -8.52
N GLN A 379 -12.24 -6.04 -8.85
CA GLN A 379 -13.02 -6.80 -9.83
C GLN A 379 -14.43 -7.12 -9.31
N TRP A 380 -14.66 -7.01 -8.00
CA TRP A 380 -15.92 -7.35 -7.34
C TRP A 380 -16.81 -6.14 -7.09
N ILE A 381 -16.26 -4.91 -7.08
CA ILE A 381 -17.00 -3.70 -6.72
C ILE A 381 -18.21 -3.48 -7.63
N ASP A 382 -18.04 -3.57 -8.94
CA ASP A 382 -19.15 -3.37 -9.89
C ASP A 382 -20.26 -4.41 -9.71
N HIS A 383 -19.89 -5.66 -9.46
CA HIS A 383 -20.84 -6.74 -9.20
C HIS A 383 -21.60 -6.51 -7.87
N GLN A 384 -20.88 -6.11 -6.82
CA GLN A 384 -21.45 -5.79 -5.52
C GLN A 384 -22.44 -4.61 -5.61
N MET A 385 -22.12 -3.56 -6.38
CA MET A 385 -23.03 -2.44 -6.61
C MET A 385 -24.31 -2.86 -7.31
N ARG A 386 -24.22 -3.76 -8.31
CA ARG A 386 -25.39 -4.31 -9.02
C ARG A 386 -26.27 -5.15 -8.09
N VAL A 387 -25.67 -5.98 -7.23
CA VAL A 387 -26.40 -6.78 -6.23
C VAL A 387 -27.14 -5.85 -5.26
N ASN A 388 -26.47 -4.83 -4.74
CA ASN A 388 -27.10 -3.85 -3.86
C ASN A 388 -28.25 -3.09 -4.55
N ALA A 389 -28.09 -2.73 -5.82
CA ALA A 389 -29.13 -2.07 -6.60
C ALA A 389 -30.35 -2.97 -6.80
N LEU A 390 -30.14 -4.25 -7.13
CA LEU A 390 -31.21 -5.23 -7.27
C LEU A 390 -31.98 -5.42 -5.96
N LEU A 391 -31.26 -5.65 -4.85
CA LEU A 391 -31.86 -5.82 -3.53
C LEU A 391 -32.63 -4.57 -3.09
N SER A 392 -32.08 -3.39 -3.37
CA SER A 392 -32.74 -2.11 -3.09
C SER A 392 -34.05 -1.98 -3.87
N LYS A 393 -34.05 -2.34 -5.16
CA LYS A 393 -35.25 -2.34 -6.00
C LYS A 393 -36.27 -3.38 -5.54
N TRP A 394 -35.83 -4.52 -5.06
CA TRP A 394 -36.70 -5.55 -4.52
C TRP A 394 -37.38 -5.09 -3.23
N VAL A 395 -36.62 -4.52 -2.29
CA VAL A 395 -37.18 -3.95 -1.05
C VAL A 395 -38.10 -2.77 -1.34
N GLU A 396 -37.76 -1.92 -2.31
CA GLU A 396 -38.64 -0.85 -2.78
C GLU A 396 -39.96 -1.39 -3.35
N ASN A 397 -39.88 -2.42 -4.21
CA ASN A 397 -41.07 -3.07 -4.77
C ASN A 397 -41.95 -3.68 -3.67
N ILE A 398 -41.36 -4.40 -2.71
CA ILE A 398 -42.09 -4.94 -1.56
C ILE A 398 -42.72 -3.79 -0.76
N ARG A 399 -42.00 -2.70 -0.48
CA ARG A 399 -42.55 -1.57 0.29
C ARG A 399 -43.74 -0.92 -0.42
N VAL A 400 -43.67 -0.75 -1.74
CA VAL A 400 -44.74 -0.13 -2.55
C VAL A 400 -45.92 -1.08 -2.76
N ASN A 401 -45.68 -2.39 -2.80
CA ASN A 401 -46.68 -3.42 -3.14
C ASN A 401 -47.13 -4.28 -1.95
N ALA A 402 -46.57 -4.11 -0.76
CA ALA A 402 -46.98 -4.84 0.46
C ALA A 402 -48.42 -4.48 0.88
N GLY A 403 -48.96 -3.40 0.33
CA GLY A 403 -50.36 -3.03 0.42
C GLY A 403 -51.27 -3.77 -0.52
N GLY A 404 -52.44 -4.18 -0.03
CA GLY A 404 -53.58 -4.43 -0.90
C GLY A 404 -53.86 -3.17 -1.74
N ARG A 405 -53.93 -3.35 -3.06
CA ARG A 405 -54.39 -2.30 -3.98
C ARG A 405 -55.88 -2.49 -4.20
N PHE A 406 -56.69 -1.56 -3.72
CA PHE A 406 -58.13 -1.64 -3.86
C PHE A 406 -58.59 -0.70 -4.98
N LEU A 407 -59.41 -1.23 -5.88
CA LEU A 407 -60.11 -0.42 -6.86
C LEU A 407 -61.46 -0.06 -6.24
N THR A 408 -61.77 1.24 -6.20
CA THR A 408 -62.95 1.74 -5.48
C THR A 408 -63.71 2.73 -6.35
N ARG A 409 -65.02 2.84 -6.12
CA ARG A 409 -65.85 3.87 -6.77
C ARG A 409 -65.67 5.20 -6.04
N PRO A 410 -65.84 6.35 -6.74
CA PRO A 410 -65.83 7.65 -6.08
C PRO A 410 -66.80 7.67 -4.89
N ASN A 411 -66.35 8.20 -3.74
CA ASN A 411 -67.15 8.37 -2.50
C ASN A 411 -67.64 7.08 -1.81
N THR A 412 -67.09 5.90 -2.13
CA THR A 412 -67.54 4.64 -1.47
C THR A 412 -66.89 4.35 -0.10
N ILE A 413 -65.91 5.14 0.34
CA ILE A 413 -65.16 4.85 1.57
C ILE A 413 -65.19 6.07 2.50
N ALA A 414 -65.61 5.84 3.76
CA ALA A 414 -65.49 6.81 4.83
C ALA A 414 -64.04 6.82 5.34
N THR A 415 -63.51 8.01 5.62
CA THR A 415 -62.10 8.30 5.96
C THR A 415 -61.53 7.50 7.15
N GLU A 416 -62.37 6.84 7.95
CA GLU A 416 -62.00 6.13 9.18
C GLU A 416 -61.79 4.60 9.00
N THR A 417 -62.07 4.01 7.84
CA THR A 417 -62.08 2.53 7.70
C THR A 417 -60.69 1.89 7.53
N PHE A 418 -59.62 2.68 7.37
CA PHE A 418 -58.26 2.16 7.11
C PHE A 418 -57.22 2.75 8.06
N MET A 419 -57.27 2.36 9.33
CA MET A 419 -56.16 2.58 10.26
C MET A 419 -55.25 1.34 10.31
N GLY A 420 -54.02 1.46 9.80
CA GLY A 420 -52.94 0.52 10.16
C GLY A 420 -52.19 -0.21 9.03
N GLY A 421 -52.35 0.14 7.75
CA GLY A 421 -51.59 -0.49 6.67
C GLY A 421 -51.31 0.42 5.49
N VAL A 422 -50.18 0.20 4.80
CA VAL A 422 -49.79 0.90 3.56
C VAL A 422 -50.68 0.39 2.42
N THR A 423 -51.94 0.79 2.35
CA THR A 423 -52.86 0.39 1.25
C THR A 423 -52.96 1.53 0.23
N SER A 424 -52.99 1.20 -1.06
CA SER A 424 -53.18 2.19 -2.12
C SER A 424 -54.53 1.97 -2.79
N MET A 425 -55.24 3.08 -3.05
CA MET A 425 -56.55 3.05 -3.69
C MET A 425 -56.47 3.74 -5.04
N ILE A 426 -57.10 3.14 -6.03
CA ILE A 426 -57.22 3.72 -7.37
C ILE A 426 -58.71 3.93 -7.62
N GLU A 427 -59.12 5.20 -7.67
CA GLU A 427 -60.49 5.58 -7.98
C GLU A 427 -60.76 5.46 -9.48
N ILE A 428 -61.78 4.68 -9.85
CA ILE A 428 -62.20 4.55 -11.25
C ILE A 428 -63.41 5.47 -11.48
N ARG A 429 -63.22 6.53 -12.29
CA ARG A 429 -64.30 7.41 -12.77
C ARG A 429 -64.91 6.84 -14.05
N GLY A 430 -65.64 5.74 -13.92
CA GLY A 430 -66.37 5.10 -15.03
C GLY A 430 -67.89 5.17 -14.81
N ALA A 431 -68.64 5.46 -15.87
CA ALA A 431 -70.10 5.32 -15.85
C ALA A 431 -70.46 3.86 -16.16
N GLY A 432 -70.93 3.10 -15.17
CA GLY A 432 -71.40 1.71 -15.36
C GLY A 432 -70.95 0.70 -14.30
N PRO A 433 -71.29 -0.58 -14.48
CA PRO A 433 -70.75 -1.70 -13.73
C PRO A 433 -69.20 -1.70 -13.76
N MET A 434 -68.58 -2.11 -12.66
CA MET A 434 -67.12 -2.11 -12.53
C MET A 434 -66.43 -3.06 -13.55
N SER A 435 -67.17 -4.08 -14.01
CA SER A 435 -66.78 -4.99 -15.10
C SER A 435 -66.57 -4.29 -16.45
N ASP A 436 -67.22 -3.16 -16.67
CA ASP A 436 -67.22 -2.48 -17.97
C ASP A 436 -66.05 -1.48 -18.06
N SER A 437 -65.53 -1.05 -16.89
CA SER A 437 -64.41 -0.12 -16.78
C SER A 437 -63.05 -0.82 -16.56
N ILE A 438 -63.06 -2.09 -16.14
CA ILE A 438 -61.86 -2.90 -15.92
C ILE A 438 -61.87 -4.04 -16.94
N GLN A 439 -61.24 -3.83 -18.09
CA GLN A 439 -60.97 -4.92 -19.01
C GLN A 439 -59.62 -5.55 -18.66
N PRO A 440 -59.52 -6.88 -18.54
CA PRO A 440 -58.22 -7.53 -18.49
C PRO A 440 -57.46 -7.14 -19.77
N VAL A 441 -56.24 -6.65 -19.62
CA VAL A 441 -55.35 -6.49 -20.77
C VAL A 441 -55.21 -7.87 -21.41
N GLN A 442 -55.77 -8.05 -22.61
CA GLN A 442 -55.56 -9.29 -23.38
C GLN A 442 -54.05 -9.45 -23.51
N GLY A 443 -53.55 -10.59 -23.00
CA GLY A 443 -52.12 -10.79 -22.78
C GLY A 443 -51.31 -10.41 -24.01
N PHE A 444 -50.24 -9.64 -23.80
CA PHE A 444 -49.18 -9.58 -24.79
C PHE A 444 -48.68 -11.01 -24.98
N SER A 445 -48.89 -11.58 -26.16
CA SER A 445 -48.10 -12.72 -26.61
C SER A 445 -46.65 -12.23 -26.70
N VAL A 446 -45.77 -12.80 -25.88
CA VAL A 446 -44.32 -12.64 -26.05
C VAL A 446 -43.88 -13.41 -27.28
#